data_AF-A0A7C3A1S6-F1
#
_entry.id   AF-A0A7C3A1S6-F1
#
_cell.length_a   1.000
_cell.length_b   1.000
_cell.length_c   1.000
_cell.angle_alpha   90.00
_cell.angle_beta   90.00
_cell.angle_gamma   90.00
#
_symmetry.space_group_name_H-M   'P 1'
#
loop_
_entity.id
_entity.type
_entity.pdbx_description
1 polymer ?
#
loop_
_entity_poly.entity_id
_entity_poly.type
_entity_poly.pdbx_seq_one_letter_code
_entity_poly.pdbx_strand_id
1 'polypeptide(L)'
;MRVAILMSDTGGGHRRLSQAIATALADLTGAQVRPAIVDLFATSQPTLFDRLTRLYSPVIRRAPWLYGLAFHLTDHALLYR
;
A
#
# COMPACT_ATOMS: atom_id res chain seq x y z
N MET A 1 12.04 8.20 -21.54
CA MET A 1 12.40 7.17 -20.54
C MET A 1 11.16 6.82 -19.71
N ARG A 2 10.98 5.55 -19.36
CA ARG A 2 9.85 5.09 -18.53
C ARG A 2 10.35 4.80 -17.12
N VAL A 3 9.62 5.27 -16.12
CA VAL A 3 9.94 5.04 -14.70
C VAL A 3 8.71 4.46 -14.02
N ALA A 4 8.87 3.35 -13.32
CA ALA A 4 7.81 2.73 -12.54
C ALA A 4 8.05 2.99 -11.05
N ILE A 5 7.05 3.56 -10.39
CA ILE A 5 7.01 3.75 -8.94
C ILE A 5 6.15 2.62 -8.38
N LEU A 6 6.78 1.62 -7.78
CA LEU A 6 6.10 0.49 -7.15
C LEU A 6 5.67 0.89 -5.75
N MET A 7 4.39 0.73 -5.43
CA MET A 7 3.85 1.02 -4.10
C MET A 7 2.78 0.02 -3.70
N SER A 8 2.39 0.07 -2.43
CA SER A 8 1.34 -0.76 -1.85
C SER A 8 0.38 0.13 -1.08
N ASP A 9 -0.92 0.09 -1.40
CA ASP A 9 -1.96 0.85 -0.69
C ASP A 9 -2.45 0.14 0.58
N THR A 10 -1.55 -0.56 1.29
CA THR A 10 -1.82 -1.16 2.61
C THR A 10 -1.92 -0.10 3.72
N GLY A 11 -1.61 1.15 3.46
CA GLY A 11 -1.62 2.23 4.46
C GLY A 11 -1.78 3.58 3.78
N GLY A 12 -2.66 4.43 4.33
CA GLY A 12 -3.17 5.61 3.62
C GLY A 12 -2.17 6.74 3.29
N GLY A 13 -0.86 6.53 3.44
CA GLY A 13 0.20 7.49 3.10
C GLY A 13 0.97 7.17 1.82
N HIS A 14 1.09 5.90 1.42
CA HIS A 14 1.99 5.49 0.33
C HIS A 14 1.57 6.07 -1.02
N ARG A 15 0.27 6.08 -1.33
CA ARG A 15 -0.25 6.69 -2.57
C ARG A 15 0.09 8.18 -2.68
N ARG A 16 -0.03 8.93 -1.58
CA ARG A 16 0.25 10.38 -1.56
C ARG A 16 1.73 10.66 -1.77
N LEU A 17 2.60 9.86 -1.16
CA LEU A 17 4.05 9.95 -1.37
C LEU A 17 4.44 9.63 -2.81
N SER A 18 3.92 8.53 -3.38
CA SER A 18 4.18 8.16 -4.77
C SER A 18 3.72 9.23 -5.76
N GLN A 19 2.58 9.87 -5.50
CA GLN A 19 2.10 11.02 -6.28
C GLN A 19 3.06 12.21 -6.19
N ALA A 20 3.52 12.57 -5.00
CA ALA A 20 4.47 13.66 -4.82
C ALA A 20 5.79 13.43 -5.59
N ILE A 21 6.31 12.19 -5.55
CA ILE A 21 7.50 11.81 -6.30
C ILE A 21 7.24 11.90 -7.81
N ALA A 22 6.12 11.38 -8.30
CA ALA A 22 5.78 11.42 -9.72
C ALA A 22 5.67 12.85 -10.25
N THR A 23 5.03 13.75 -9.49
CA THR A 23 4.91 15.18 -9.82
C THR A 23 6.28 15.85 -9.86
N ALA A 24 7.09 15.68 -8.80
CA ALA A 24 8.44 16.27 -8.77
C ALA A 24 9.32 15.76 -9.93
N LEU A 25 9.21 14.48 -10.29
CA LEU A 25 9.94 13.91 -11.41
C LEU A 25 9.51 14.51 -12.75
N ALA A 26 8.20 14.72 -12.94
CA ALA A 26 7.66 15.35 -14.15
C ALA A 26 8.09 16.83 -14.24
N ASP A 27 8.09 17.56 -13.12
CA ASP A 27 8.51 18.95 -13.08
C ASP A 27 10.00 19.12 -13.41
N LEU A 28 10.85 18.22 -12.92
CA LEU A 28 12.30 18.27 -13.14
C LEU A 28 12.75 17.82 -14.54
N THR A 29 11.98 16.95 -15.20
CA THR A 29 12.40 16.29 -16.46
C THR A 29 11.49 16.58 -17.65
N GLY A 30 10.40 17.31 -17.42
CA GLY A 30 9.38 17.61 -18.43
C GLY A 30 8.84 16.34 -19.10
N ALA A 31 8.73 16.36 -20.43
CA ALA A 31 8.19 15.25 -21.21
C ALA A 31 9.17 14.06 -21.40
N GLN A 32 10.42 14.16 -20.93
CA GLN A 32 11.44 13.13 -21.13
C GLN A 32 11.18 11.88 -20.28
N VAL A 33 10.59 12.04 -19.10
CA VAL A 33 10.26 10.93 -18.21
C VAL A 33 8.75 10.81 -18.05
N ARG A 34 8.25 9.59 -18.19
CA ARG A 34 6.84 9.26 -17.95
C ARG A 34 6.75 8.37 -16.72
N PRO A 35 6.56 8.93 -15.51
CA PRO A 35 6.38 8.15 -14.29
C PRO A 35 5.03 7.43 -14.29
N ALA A 36 5.03 6.16 -13.93
CA ALA A 36 3.83 5.34 -13.74
C ALA A 36 3.82 4.79 -12.31
N ILE A 37 2.75 5.04 -11.57
CA ILE A 37 2.56 4.46 -10.24
C ILE A 37 1.86 3.12 -10.39
N VAL A 38 2.45 2.07 -9.82
CA VAL A 38 1.94 0.71 -9.88
C VAL A 38 1.68 0.23 -8.46
N ASP A 39 0.45 -0.21 -8.21
CA ASP A 39 0.09 -0.87 -6.96
C ASP A 39 0.36 -2.38 -7.09
N LEU A 40 1.24 -2.92 -6.26
CA LEU A 40 1.61 -4.33 -6.28
C LEU A 40 0.46 -5.25 -5.83
N PHE A 41 -0.49 -4.72 -5.04
CA PHE A 41 -1.60 -5.48 -4.50
C PHE A 41 -2.91 -5.26 -5.27
N ALA A 42 -3.02 -4.18 -6.05
CA ALA A 42 -4.12 -4.01 -6.99
C ALA A 42 -3.93 -4.95 -8.20
N THR A 43 -4.28 -6.21 -8.00
CA THR A 43 -4.29 -7.22 -9.05
C THR A 43 -5.42 -6.92 -10.04
N SER A 44 -5.21 -7.21 -11.33
CA SER A 44 -6.23 -7.00 -12.39
C SER A 44 -7.50 -7.83 -12.18
N GLN A 45 -7.49 -8.77 -11.24
CA GLN A 45 -8.63 -9.59 -10.83
C GLN A 45 -8.86 -9.36 -9.33
N PRO A 46 -10.08 -8.96 -8.91
CA PRO A 46 -10.37 -8.71 -7.50
C PRO A 46 -10.34 -10.03 -6.71
N THR A 47 -9.19 -10.31 -6.10
CA THR A 47 -8.99 -11.47 -5.23
C THR A 47 -9.46 -11.16 -3.81
N LEU A 48 -9.70 -12.22 -3.01
CA LEU A 48 -9.93 -12.07 -1.56
C LEU A 48 -8.78 -11.29 -0.89
N PHE A 49 -7.54 -11.49 -1.36
CA PHE A 49 -6.36 -10.81 -0.85
C PHE A 49 -6.42 -9.30 -1.09
N ASP A 50 -6.75 -8.85 -2.30
CA ASP A 50 -6.93 -7.43 -2.62
C ASP A 50 -7.99 -6.76 -1.73
N ARG A 51 -9.12 -7.44 -1.50
CA ARG A 51 -10.17 -6.95 -0.59
C ARG A 51 -9.67 -6.81 0.84
N LEU A 52 -8.98 -7.82 1.37
CA LEU A 52 -8.41 -7.77 2.72
C LEU A 52 -7.38 -6.64 2.86
N THR A 53 -6.56 -6.44 1.83
CA THR A 53 -5.54 -5.38 1.80
C THR A 53 -6.18 -3.99 1.81
N ARG A 54 -7.26 -3.79 1.05
CA ARG A 54 -8.04 -2.54 1.07
C ARG A 54 -8.80 -2.33 2.38
N LEU A 55 -9.23 -3.39 3.05
CA LEU A 55 -9.89 -3.30 4.36
C LEU A 55 -8.92 -3.05 5.51
N TYR A 56 -7.65 -3.38 5.36
CA TYR A 56 -6.63 -3.20 6.40
C TYR A 56 -6.51 -1.74 6.85
N SER A 57 -6.46 -0.80 5.89
CA SER A 57 -6.34 0.63 6.19
C SER A 57 -7.53 1.21 6.98
N PRO A 58 -8.81 1.00 6.59
CA PRO A 58 -9.95 1.46 7.39
C PRO A 58 -10.07 0.73 8.74
N VAL A 59 -9.69 -0.55 8.82
CA VAL A 59 -9.70 -1.30 10.10
C VAL A 59 -8.72 -0.67 11.09
N ILE A 60 -7.47 -0.41 10.69
CA ILE A 60 -6.48 0.22 11.58
C ILE A 60 -6.92 1.64 11.99
N ARG A 61 -7.49 2.41 11.05
CA ARG A 61 -7.89 3.80 11.33
C ARG A 61 -9.12 3.92 12.21
N ARG A 62 -10.09 3.01 12.10
CA ARG A 62 -11.39 3.12 12.81
C ARG A 62 -11.53 2.16 13.98
N ALA A 63 -10.80 1.05 13.97
CA ALA A 63 -10.85 0.01 14.99
C ALA A 63 -9.43 -0.46 15.36
N PRO A 64 -8.57 0.43 15.90
CA PRO A 64 -7.22 0.05 16.35
C PRO A 64 -7.26 -1.06 17.42
N TRP A 65 -8.33 -1.14 18.21
CA TRP A 65 -8.58 -2.23 19.16
C TRP A 65 -8.73 -3.60 18.48
N LEU A 66 -9.36 -3.65 17.29
CA LEU A 66 -9.52 -4.89 16.53
C LEU A 66 -8.18 -5.34 15.96
N TYR A 67 -7.36 -4.40 15.50
CA TYR A 67 -5.98 -4.69 15.11
C TYR A 67 -5.16 -5.19 16.31
N GLY A 68 -5.28 -4.56 17.48
CA GLY A 68 -4.63 -5.02 18.71
C GLY A 68 -5.08 -6.41 19.15
N LEU A 69 -6.37 -6.71 19.07
CA LEU A 69 -6.91 -8.04 19.36
C LEU A 69 -6.37 -9.09 18.38
N ALA A 70 -6.38 -8.78 17.08
CA ALA A 70 -5.81 -9.65 16.05
C ALA A 70 -4.32 -9.88 16.32
N PHE A 71 -3.57 -8.81 16.63
CA PHE A 71 -2.16 -8.87 16.99
C PHE A 71 -1.96 -9.83 18.17
N HIS A 72 -2.62 -9.61 19.32
CA HIS A 72 -2.48 -10.49 20.49
C HIS A 72 -2.90 -11.94 20.25
N LEU A 73 -3.89 -12.18 19.38
CA LEU A 73 -4.29 -13.53 18.98
C LEU A 73 -3.24 -14.20 18.08
N THR A 74 -2.61 -13.45 17.17
CA THR A 74 -1.54 -13.95 16.29
C THR A 74 -0.16 -14.00 16.95
N ASP A 75 0.05 -13.19 17.99
CA ASP A 75 1.27 -13.06 18.79
C ASP A 75 1.37 -14.17 19.86
N HIS A 76 0.40 -15.09 19.90
CA HIS A 76 0.48 -16.29 20.71
C HIS A 76 1.47 -17.31 20.12
N ALA A 77 2.72 -17.27 20.62
CA ALA A 77 3.60 -18.36 21.09
C ALA A 77 3.60 -19.77 20.44
N LEU A 78 2.93 -20.04 19.31
CA LEU A 78 2.84 -21.37 18.70
C LEU A 78 3.92 -21.64 17.64
N LEU A 79 4.80 -20.67 17.37
CA LEU A 79 5.89 -20.80 16.39
C LEU A 79 7.31 -20.84 17.01
N TYR A 80 7.41 -20.87 18.35
CA TYR A 80 8.67 -21.04 19.10
C TYR A 80 8.60 -22.29 19.99
N ARG A 81 8.23 -23.44 19.42
CA ARG A 81 8.42 -24.75 20.03
C ARG A 81 9.09 -25.70 19.06
#